data_AF-A0A2R5LHR3-F1
#
_entry.id   AF-A0A2R5LHR3-F1
#
_cell.length_a   1.000
_cell.length_b   1.000
_cell.length_c   1.000
_cell.angle_alpha   90.00
_cell.angle_beta   90.00
_cell.angle_gamma   90.00
#
_symmetry.space_group_name_H-M   'P 1'
#
loop_
_entity.id
_entity.type
_entity.pdbx_description
1 polymer ?
#
loop_
_entity_poly.entity_id
_entity_poly.type
_entity_poly.pdbx_seq_one_letter_code
_entity_poly.pdbx_strand_id
1 'polypeptide(L)'
;AKSLYDYESKDNRLLSFKQDEKFIVIEQLCKDPNWYYAVNEKGIAGFVPVTYMLKEESDSDRFLELVEKALDALQNTASCSKDENASCMSLQRKALRYSNALLRLHHLKESLRNSSEGPLKDTPKETALGHQSPSDFLHEEYSRINAEWISENLARAEPFPEAGSSSAGAGDALDLPMLSAELIEEVRRETQLSHASSRNAVLAVLHGLAQRAPRALPWGQLVDSVLASQDTEKVLVTSRDGERLRHVLRQLWYCKNDDQQRSWPIHEDESHIAGLLEELYTLLVDADPRVCREMIRADEYDCVTTLVLYYQMEPRCSLRVWMLRVFLTLCELDLQVVSLLLYSVLPLELARDLQANTDDIERMKYTALLLTVIFSTGENPPNNIYEHIGEDFVKFLVGLLEAPEAEEEVAELAVGAMLALNLHQISEADNFVLRALRTGPRDSARALAQRLVLFLNREDDPARVLTHELNVPNSVLKILVELFGDPATAELFYTNDVSVLVDIIARQLSDLQLGDKRRPLYLRLVGNVVKSTAYEGHKHQELSRCFQAVLSSETVPAKEATLVEDVRLSCPQWFLSD
;
A
#
# COMPACT_ATOMS: atom_id res chain seq x y z
N ALA A 1 -14.56 -25.42 -16.19
CA ALA A 1 -14.02 -26.80 -16.23
C ALA A 1 -15.15 -27.76 -16.57
N LYS A 2 -14.83 -28.93 -17.14
CA LYS A 2 -15.81 -29.94 -17.59
C LYS A 2 -15.44 -31.33 -17.09
N SER A 3 -16.40 -32.13 -16.63
CA SER A 3 -16.14 -33.50 -16.14
C SER A 3 -15.89 -34.49 -17.28
N LEU A 4 -14.92 -35.39 -17.09
CA LEU A 4 -14.56 -36.44 -18.06
C LEU A 4 -15.29 -37.76 -17.81
N TYR A 5 -15.77 -38.01 -16.59
CA TYR A 5 -16.39 -39.27 -16.16
C TYR A 5 -17.55 -39.00 -15.19
N ASP A 6 -18.45 -39.98 -15.05
CA ASP A 6 -19.46 -39.99 -13.99
C ASP A 6 -18.81 -40.19 -12.61
N TYR A 7 -19.29 -39.47 -11.61
CA TYR A 7 -18.82 -39.55 -10.23
C TYR A 7 -19.99 -39.46 -9.25
N GLU A 8 -20.20 -40.53 -8.47
CA GLU A 8 -21.19 -40.56 -7.39
C GLU A 8 -20.50 -40.59 -6.03
N SER A 9 -20.77 -39.56 -5.23
CA SER A 9 -20.26 -39.45 -3.87
C SER A 9 -21.24 -40.02 -2.85
N LYS A 10 -20.69 -40.60 -1.77
CA LYS A 10 -21.43 -40.98 -0.55
C LYS A 10 -21.33 -39.93 0.58
N ASP A 11 -20.48 -38.91 0.39
CA ASP A 11 -20.24 -37.82 1.34
C ASP A 11 -20.89 -36.53 0.83
N ASN A 12 -21.59 -35.80 1.70
CA ASN A 12 -22.27 -34.55 1.41
C ASN A 12 -21.33 -33.39 1.08
N ARG A 13 -20.02 -33.50 1.36
CA ARG A 13 -19.01 -32.48 1.02
C ARG A 13 -18.45 -32.60 -0.39
N LEU A 14 -18.63 -33.77 -1.01
CA LEU A 14 -18.15 -34.10 -2.34
C LEU A 14 -19.30 -34.01 -3.34
N LEU A 15 -19.07 -33.33 -4.46
CA LEU A 15 -20.13 -33.11 -5.44
C LEU A 15 -20.31 -34.37 -6.31
N SER A 16 -21.54 -34.87 -6.44
CA SER A 16 -21.86 -35.93 -7.40
C SER A 16 -22.22 -35.31 -8.75
N PHE A 17 -21.68 -35.84 -9.84
CA PHE A 17 -21.84 -35.29 -11.18
C PHE A 17 -21.78 -36.35 -12.27
N LYS A 18 -22.29 -36.00 -13.45
CA LYS A 18 -22.22 -36.86 -14.64
C LYS A 18 -21.12 -36.40 -15.59
N GLN A 19 -20.72 -37.28 -16.50
CA GLN A 19 -19.81 -36.99 -17.61
C GLN A 19 -20.35 -35.82 -18.43
N ASP A 20 -19.44 -34.95 -18.86
CA ASP A 20 -19.71 -33.73 -19.63
C ASP A 20 -20.44 -32.59 -18.90
N GLU A 21 -20.63 -32.68 -17.58
CA GLU A 21 -21.16 -31.60 -16.76
C GLU A 21 -20.13 -30.47 -16.61
N LYS A 22 -20.61 -29.22 -16.56
CA LYS A 22 -19.76 -28.02 -16.51
C LYS A 22 -19.75 -27.40 -15.12
N PHE A 23 -18.58 -26.89 -14.75
CA PHE A 23 -18.32 -26.36 -13.42
C PHE A 23 -17.52 -25.06 -13.47
N ILE A 24 -17.85 -24.20 -12.51
CA ILE A 24 -17.10 -22.99 -12.19
C ILE A 24 -16.17 -23.36 -11.02
N VAL A 25 -14.86 -23.29 -11.25
CA VAL A 25 -13.84 -23.61 -10.23
C VAL A 25 -13.51 -22.33 -9.46
N ILE A 26 -13.54 -22.40 -8.14
CA ILE A 26 -13.21 -21.28 -7.24
C ILE A 26 -11.83 -21.53 -6.65
N GLU A 27 -10.79 -21.03 -7.34
CA GLU A 27 -9.39 -21.32 -6.99
C GLU A 27 -8.99 -20.80 -5.60
N GLN A 28 -9.60 -19.71 -5.13
CA GLN A 28 -9.36 -19.11 -3.81
C GLN A 28 -9.75 -20.00 -2.62
N LEU A 29 -10.61 -21.02 -2.82
CA LEU A 29 -11.06 -21.93 -1.77
C LEU A 29 -10.33 -23.28 -1.78
N CYS A 30 -9.32 -23.44 -2.65
CA CYS A 30 -8.52 -24.66 -2.78
C CYS A 30 -7.17 -24.53 -2.07
N LYS A 31 -7.02 -25.21 -0.94
CA LYS A 31 -5.71 -25.36 -0.24
C LYS A 31 -4.98 -26.66 -0.59
N ASP A 32 -5.66 -27.62 -1.25
CA ASP A 32 -5.13 -28.96 -1.54
C ASP A 32 -4.97 -29.16 -3.08
N PRO A 33 -3.77 -29.54 -3.58
CA PRO A 33 -3.50 -29.63 -5.02
C PRO A 33 -4.28 -30.73 -5.76
N ASN A 34 -4.89 -31.69 -5.05
CA ASN A 34 -5.61 -32.81 -5.68
C ASN A 34 -7.13 -32.59 -5.82
N TRP A 35 -7.66 -31.49 -5.28
CA TRP A 35 -9.10 -31.23 -5.21
C TRP A 35 -9.44 -29.82 -5.71
N TYR A 36 -10.45 -29.71 -6.56
CA TYR A 36 -11.08 -28.44 -6.91
C TYR A 36 -12.35 -28.23 -6.11
N TYR A 37 -12.54 -27.02 -5.59
CA TYR A 37 -13.83 -26.57 -5.08
C TYR A 37 -14.60 -25.93 -6.23
N ALA A 38 -15.75 -26.51 -6.58
CA ALA A 38 -16.45 -26.12 -7.78
C ALA A 38 -17.98 -26.07 -7.58
N VAL A 39 -18.62 -25.20 -8.37
CA VAL A 39 -20.08 -25.02 -8.40
C VAL A 39 -20.59 -25.51 -9.75
N ASN A 40 -21.63 -26.33 -9.77
CA ASN A 40 -22.28 -26.75 -11.01
C ASN A 40 -23.39 -25.77 -11.45
N GLU A 41 -23.93 -25.98 -12.65
CA GLU A 41 -25.02 -25.16 -13.21
C GLU A 41 -26.30 -25.15 -12.34
N LYS A 42 -26.47 -26.16 -11.49
CA LYS A 42 -27.61 -26.29 -10.56
C LYS A 42 -27.40 -25.52 -9.26
N GLY A 43 -26.28 -24.81 -9.11
CA GLY A 43 -25.95 -24.05 -7.90
C GLY A 43 -25.53 -24.93 -6.72
N ILE A 44 -25.16 -26.19 -6.95
CA ILE A 44 -24.67 -27.10 -5.90
C ILE A 44 -23.15 -27.07 -5.95
N ALA A 45 -22.54 -26.84 -4.79
CA ALA A 45 -21.11 -26.72 -4.65
C ALA A 45 -20.53 -27.80 -3.73
N GLY A 46 -19.33 -28.24 -4.07
CA GLY A 46 -18.61 -29.26 -3.34
C GLY A 46 -17.24 -29.49 -3.94
N PHE A 47 -16.46 -30.36 -3.32
CA PHE A 47 -15.15 -30.74 -3.82
C PHE A 47 -15.27 -31.77 -4.95
N VAL A 48 -14.42 -31.61 -5.96
CA VAL A 48 -14.33 -32.48 -7.14
C VAL A 48 -12.85 -32.85 -7.37
N PRO A 49 -12.53 -34.13 -7.65
CA PRO A 49 -11.15 -34.52 -7.95
C PRO A 49 -10.62 -33.86 -9.22
N VAL A 50 -9.41 -33.31 -9.16
CA VAL A 50 -8.75 -32.65 -10.33
C VAL A 50 -8.62 -33.61 -11.51
N THR A 51 -8.35 -34.90 -11.24
CA THR A 51 -8.17 -35.96 -12.25
C THR A 51 -9.43 -36.27 -13.06
N TYR A 52 -10.59 -35.84 -12.59
CA TYR A 52 -11.89 -36.02 -13.25
C TYR A 52 -12.29 -34.82 -14.09
N MET A 53 -11.48 -33.75 -14.10
CA MET A 53 -11.80 -32.47 -14.71
C MET A 53 -10.86 -32.13 -15.87
N LEU A 54 -11.45 -31.64 -16.96
CA LEU A 54 -10.75 -30.99 -18.06
C LEU A 54 -10.93 -29.47 -17.93
N LYS A 55 -9.81 -28.72 -17.91
CA LYS A 55 -9.84 -27.26 -18.05
C LYS A 55 -10.16 -26.93 -19.50
N GLU A 56 -11.27 -26.22 -19.72
CA GLU A 56 -11.75 -25.82 -21.03
C GLU A 56 -11.66 -24.29 -21.10
N GLU A 57 -10.86 -23.76 -22.01
CA GLU A 57 -10.83 -22.32 -22.31
C GLU A 57 -12.17 -21.95 -22.94
N SER A 58 -12.99 -21.25 -22.18
CA SER A 58 -14.37 -20.94 -22.53
C SER A 58 -14.45 -19.54 -23.11
N ASP A 59 -15.25 -19.36 -24.15
CA ASP A 59 -15.66 -18.04 -24.65
C ASP A 59 -16.34 -17.25 -23.51
N SER A 60 -15.96 -15.99 -23.31
CA SER A 60 -16.34 -15.22 -22.11
C SER A 60 -17.86 -15.08 -21.92
N ASP A 61 -18.61 -14.98 -23.01
CA ASP A 61 -20.08 -14.90 -22.96
C ASP A 61 -20.72 -16.20 -22.44
N ARG A 62 -20.17 -17.36 -22.83
CA ARG A 62 -20.65 -18.67 -22.36
C ARG A 62 -20.33 -18.92 -20.90
N PHE A 63 -19.22 -18.37 -20.42
CA PHE A 63 -18.88 -18.43 -19.00
C PHE A 63 -19.81 -17.55 -18.17
N LEU A 64 -20.13 -16.33 -18.66
CA LEU A 64 -21.09 -15.44 -17.99
C LEU A 64 -22.49 -16.05 -17.90
N GLU A 65 -22.97 -16.70 -18.97
CA GLU A 65 -24.25 -17.44 -18.95
C GLU A 65 -24.27 -18.56 -17.90
N LEU A 66 -23.15 -19.28 -17.74
CA LEU A 66 -23.02 -20.33 -16.72
C LEU A 66 -23.07 -19.77 -15.30
N VAL A 67 -22.41 -18.62 -15.08
CA VAL A 67 -22.41 -17.94 -13.77
C VAL A 67 -23.81 -17.41 -13.43
N GLU A 68 -24.51 -16.81 -14.40
CA GLU A 68 -25.88 -16.31 -14.20
C GLU A 68 -26.86 -17.45 -13.86
N LYS A 69 -26.80 -18.57 -14.59
CA LYS A 69 -27.62 -19.76 -14.30
C LYS A 69 -27.35 -20.33 -12.90
N ALA A 70 -26.08 -20.41 -12.49
CA ALA A 70 -25.71 -20.89 -11.16
C ALA A 70 -26.20 -19.93 -10.05
N LEU A 71 -26.13 -18.62 -10.27
CA LEU A 71 -26.62 -17.61 -9.33
C LEU A 71 -28.15 -17.66 -9.18
N ASP A 72 -28.90 -17.82 -10.27
CA ASP A 72 -30.35 -17.93 -10.25
C ASP A 72 -30.82 -19.21 -9.50
N ALA A 73 -30.14 -20.33 -9.72
CA ALA A 73 -30.40 -21.58 -9.00
C ALA A 73 -30.13 -21.43 -7.48
N LEU A 74 -29.07 -20.71 -7.11
CA LEU A 74 -28.71 -20.40 -5.71
C LEU A 74 -29.70 -19.45 -5.02
N GLN A 75 -30.36 -18.55 -5.77
CA GLN A 75 -31.40 -17.66 -5.23
C GLN A 75 -32.72 -18.41 -4.97
N ASN A 76 -33.11 -19.28 -5.90
CA ASN A 76 -34.33 -20.07 -5.78
C ASN A 76 -34.27 -21.08 -4.62
N THR A 77 -33.09 -21.64 -4.33
CA THR A 77 -32.85 -22.55 -3.19
C THR A 77 -32.82 -21.83 -1.83
N ALA A 78 -32.38 -20.56 -1.79
CA ALA A 78 -32.35 -19.73 -0.58
C ALA A 78 -33.73 -19.53 0.05
N SER A 79 -34.76 -19.49 -0.79
CA SER A 79 -36.12 -19.14 -0.42
C SER A 79 -36.84 -20.26 0.37
N CYS A 80 -36.23 -21.46 0.48
CA CYS A 80 -36.89 -22.66 1.00
C CYS A 80 -36.22 -23.36 2.20
N SER A 81 -35.04 -22.97 2.70
CA SER A 81 -34.38 -23.69 3.81
C SER A 81 -34.05 -22.81 5.02
N LYS A 82 -34.44 -23.26 6.22
CA LYS A 82 -33.98 -22.74 7.52
C LYS A 82 -32.93 -23.72 8.09
N ASP A 83 -31.80 -23.16 8.53
CA ASP A 83 -30.69 -23.73 9.31
C ASP A 83 -29.44 -24.33 8.61
N GLU A 84 -28.30 -24.04 9.25
CA GLU A 84 -26.87 -24.41 9.10
C GLU A 84 -26.15 -24.17 7.76
N ASN A 85 -26.79 -24.30 6.60
CA ASN A 85 -26.12 -24.12 5.29
C ASN A 85 -26.01 -22.65 4.82
N ALA A 86 -26.53 -21.69 5.60
CA ALA A 86 -26.59 -20.28 5.19
C ALA A 86 -25.21 -19.61 5.05
N SER A 87 -24.23 -19.97 5.88
CA SER A 87 -22.88 -19.40 5.86
C SER A 87 -22.04 -19.92 4.68
N CYS A 88 -22.15 -21.21 4.36
CA CYS A 88 -21.48 -21.80 3.19
C CYS A 88 -22.07 -21.25 1.88
N MET A 89 -23.40 -21.11 1.81
CA MET A 89 -24.10 -20.55 0.66
C MET A 89 -23.82 -19.04 0.48
N SER A 90 -23.58 -18.29 1.55
CA SER A 90 -23.22 -16.86 1.46
C SER A 90 -21.79 -16.67 0.92
N LEU A 91 -20.83 -17.49 1.36
CA LEU A 91 -19.45 -17.48 0.84
C LEU A 91 -19.38 -17.89 -0.64
N GLN A 92 -20.12 -18.92 -1.05
CA GLN A 92 -20.20 -19.35 -2.45
C GLN A 92 -20.82 -18.26 -3.35
N ARG A 93 -21.86 -17.56 -2.87
CA ARG A 93 -22.44 -16.41 -3.58
C ARG A 93 -21.46 -15.24 -3.68
N LYS A 94 -20.71 -14.93 -2.61
CA LYS A 94 -19.67 -13.89 -2.61
C LYS A 94 -18.58 -14.21 -3.64
N ALA A 95 -18.09 -15.45 -3.69
CA ALA A 95 -17.06 -15.89 -4.62
C ALA A 95 -17.51 -15.87 -6.11
N LEU A 96 -18.75 -16.30 -6.40
CA LEU A 96 -19.31 -16.24 -7.75
C LEU A 96 -19.54 -14.79 -8.24
N ARG A 97 -19.99 -13.90 -7.35
CA ARG A 97 -20.13 -12.47 -7.64
C ARG A 97 -18.78 -11.81 -7.92
N TYR A 98 -17.76 -12.18 -7.14
CA TYR A 98 -16.38 -11.71 -7.33
C TYR A 98 -15.80 -12.15 -8.68
N SER A 99 -15.99 -13.43 -9.04
CA SER A 99 -15.57 -13.96 -10.35
C SER A 99 -16.31 -13.29 -11.53
N ASN A 100 -17.62 -13.02 -11.39
CA ASN A 100 -18.41 -12.29 -12.39
C ASN A 100 -17.93 -10.83 -12.55
N ALA A 101 -17.62 -10.16 -11.43
CA ALA A 101 -17.12 -8.78 -11.42
C ALA A 101 -15.74 -8.65 -12.08
N LEU A 102 -14.81 -9.58 -11.82
CA LEU A 102 -13.48 -9.60 -12.42
C LEU A 102 -13.51 -9.74 -13.95
N LEU A 103 -14.38 -10.62 -14.48
CA LEU A 103 -14.56 -10.77 -15.93
C LEU A 103 -15.19 -9.54 -16.58
N ARG A 104 -16.16 -8.90 -15.91
CA ARG A 104 -16.75 -7.64 -16.40
C ARG A 104 -15.74 -6.50 -16.41
N LEU A 105 -14.86 -6.43 -15.39
CA LEU A 105 -13.75 -5.48 -15.34
C LEU A 105 -12.72 -5.74 -16.44
N HIS A 106 -12.41 -7.00 -16.74
CA HIS A 106 -11.52 -7.37 -17.85
C HIS A 106 -12.07 -6.87 -19.20
N HIS A 107 -13.36 -7.10 -19.47
CA HIS A 107 -14.02 -6.61 -20.69
C HIS A 107 -14.11 -5.09 -20.77
N LEU A 108 -14.35 -4.40 -19.64
CA LEU A 108 -14.34 -2.95 -19.59
C LEU A 108 -12.94 -2.40 -19.97
N LYS A 109 -11.89 -3.05 -19.47
CA LYS A 109 -10.49 -2.69 -19.71
C LYS A 109 -10.06 -2.97 -21.16
N GLU A 110 -10.52 -4.06 -21.77
CA GLU A 110 -10.30 -4.35 -23.20
C GLU A 110 -11.05 -3.37 -24.11
N SER A 111 -12.29 -3.02 -23.76
CA SER A 111 -13.10 -2.04 -24.49
C SER A 111 -12.46 -0.64 -24.45
N LEU A 112 -11.91 -0.24 -23.30
CA LEU A 112 -11.14 1.00 -23.12
C LEU A 112 -9.83 0.99 -23.93
N ARG A 113 -9.18 -0.18 -24.09
CA ARG A 113 -7.94 -0.34 -24.85
C ARG A 113 -8.15 -0.19 -26.36
N ASN A 114 -9.31 -0.60 -26.87
CA ASN A 114 -9.67 -0.48 -28.29
C ASN A 114 -10.08 0.95 -28.71
N SER A 115 -10.27 1.88 -27.76
CA SER A 115 -10.61 3.29 -28.02
C SER A 115 -9.41 4.25 -28.08
N SER A 116 -8.18 3.79 -27.86
CA SER A 116 -6.97 4.62 -27.87
C SER A 116 -5.84 4.02 -28.72
N GLU A 117 -5.79 4.33 -30.01
CA GLU A 117 -4.58 4.12 -30.82
C GLU A 117 -3.67 5.37 -30.77
N GLY A 118 -2.51 5.21 -30.12
CA GLY A 118 -1.41 6.17 -30.06
C GLY A 118 -0.15 5.48 -29.49
N PRO A 119 1.08 5.88 -29.89
CA PRO A 119 2.25 4.99 -29.86
C PRO A 119 2.72 4.67 -28.44
N LEU A 120 3.08 3.39 -28.26
CA LEU A 120 3.58 2.81 -27.02
C LEU A 120 4.71 3.64 -26.39
N LYS A 121 4.51 4.02 -25.14
CA LYS A 121 5.57 4.18 -24.14
C LYS A 121 5.12 3.56 -22.81
N ASP A 122 6.08 2.85 -22.23
CA ASP A 122 6.15 2.36 -20.87
C ASP A 122 5.11 1.31 -20.45
N THR A 123 5.52 0.05 -20.58
CA THR A 123 5.02 -1.07 -19.79
C THR A 123 5.08 -0.71 -18.30
N PRO A 124 4.04 -0.98 -17.48
CA PRO A 124 4.16 -0.87 -16.04
C PRO A 124 5.23 -1.86 -15.59
N LYS A 125 6.21 -1.37 -14.82
CA LYS A 125 7.17 -2.22 -14.12
C LYS A 125 6.39 -3.06 -13.12
N GLU A 126 6.17 -4.33 -13.41
CA GLU A 126 5.82 -5.34 -12.39
C GLU A 126 7.08 -5.56 -11.52
N THR A 127 7.22 -4.73 -10.48
CA THR A 127 8.09 -4.99 -9.33
C THR A 127 7.41 -6.07 -8.47
N ALA A 128 8.17 -7.00 -7.87
CA ALA A 128 7.54 -8.11 -7.13
C ALA A 128 6.98 -7.73 -5.75
N LEU A 129 7.02 -6.44 -5.42
CA LEU A 129 5.96 -5.75 -4.72
C LEU A 129 5.42 -4.74 -5.74
N GLY A 130 4.17 -4.88 -6.18
CA GLY A 130 3.51 -3.71 -6.74
C GLY A 130 3.58 -2.66 -5.64
N HIS A 131 4.32 -1.57 -5.83
CA HIS A 131 4.48 -0.54 -4.82
C HIS A 131 3.10 -0.13 -4.36
N GLN A 132 2.70 -0.64 -3.20
CA GLN A 132 1.52 -0.19 -2.54
C GLN A 132 1.99 0.95 -1.63
N SER A 133 1.70 2.20 -1.99
CA SER A 133 1.70 3.32 -1.06
C SER A 133 1.00 2.89 0.25
N PRO A 134 1.21 3.50 1.45
CA PRO A 134 0.32 3.19 2.56
C PRO A 134 -1.13 3.39 2.12
N SER A 135 -1.40 4.30 1.17
CA SER A 135 -2.68 4.39 0.47
C SER A 135 -3.12 3.09 -0.17
N ASP A 136 -2.28 2.38 -0.92
CA ASP A 136 -2.66 1.15 -1.64
C ASP A 136 -2.79 -0.06 -0.71
N PHE A 137 -1.92 -0.16 0.31
CA PHE A 137 -2.01 -1.17 1.38
C PHE A 137 -3.31 -0.98 2.17
N LEU A 138 -3.63 0.27 2.48
CA LEU A 138 -4.91 0.66 3.08
C LEU A 138 -6.06 0.59 2.07
N HIS A 139 -5.84 0.74 0.76
CA HIS A 139 -6.89 0.72 -0.27
C HIS A 139 -7.42 -0.68 -0.51
N GLU A 140 -6.57 -1.71 -0.42
CA GLU A 140 -7.02 -3.10 -0.47
C GLU A 140 -7.93 -3.43 0.72
N GLU A 141 -7.57 -2.99 1.92
CA GLU A 141 -8.35 -3.16 3.14
C GLU A 141 -9.63 -2.30 3.14
N TYR A 142 -9.52 -1.05 2.69
CA TYR A 142 -10.64 -0.14 2.47
C TYR A 142 -11.62 -0.70 1.44
N SER A 143 -11.12 -1.30 0.35
CA SER A 143 -11.95 -1.95 -0.66
C SER A 143 -12.69 -3.16 -0.10
N ARG A 144 -12.09 -3.91 0.84
CA ARG A 144 -12.78 -4.99 1.58
C ARG A 144 -13.90 -4.41 2.45
N ILE A 145 -13.61 -3.39 3.26
CA ILE A 145 -14.58 -2.74 4.17
C ILE A 145 -15.74 -2.11 3.37
N ASN A 146 -15.42 -1.34 2.32
CA ASN A 146 -16.40 -0.63 1.52
C ASN A 146 -17.24 -1.59 0.65
N ALA A 147 -16.68 -2.71 0.18
CA ALA A 147 -17.45 -3.73 -0.54
C ALA A 147 -18.53 -4.39 0.34
N GLU A 148 -18.26 -4.60 1.64
CA GLU A 148 -19.26 -5.11 2.58
C GLU A 148 -20.35 -4.06 2.85
N TRP A 149 -19.98 -2.79 3.03
CA TRP A 149 -20.92 -1.68 3.22
C TRP A 149 -21.83 -1.40 2.01
N ILE A 150 -21.26 -1.30 0.80
CA ILE A 150 -22.01 -1.07 -0.46
C ILE A 150 -23.05 -2.17 -0.65
N SER A 151 -22.70 -3.41 -0.32
CA SER A 151 -23.60 -4.55 -0.43
C SER A 151 -24.80 -4.51 0.53
N GLU A 152 -24.65 -3.82 1.66
CA GLU A 152 -25.68 -3.72 2.70
C GLU A 152 -26.60 -2.49 2.50
N ASN A 153 -26.08 -1.38 1.96
CA ASN A 153 -26.82 -0.13 1.80
C ASN A 153 -27.48 0.05 0.43
N LEU A 154 -26.95 -0.50 -0.67
CA LEU A 154 -27.70 -0.52 -1.95
C LEU A 154 -28.97 -1.40 -1.86
N ALA A 155 -29.03 -2.33 -0.91
CA ALA A 155 -30.21 -3.16 -0.67
C ALA A 155 -31.33 -2.44 0.09
N ARG A 156 -31.06 -1.26 0.70
CA ARG A 156 -31.98 -0.51 1.57
C ARG A 156 -32.43 0.85 1.01
N ALA A 157 -32.07 1.18 -0.23
CA ALA A 157 -32.44 2.46 -0.84
C ALA A 157 -33.97 2.55 -1.05
N GLU A 158 -34.66 3.37 -0.25
CA GLU A 158 -36.05 3.78 -0.51
C GLU A 158 -36.11 4.93 -1.54
N PRO A 159 -37.24 5.11 -2.25
CA PRO A 159 -37.39 6.18 -3.24
C PRO A 159 -37.40 7.57 -2.61
N PHE A 160 -36.78 8.53 -3.28
CA PHE A 160 -36.74 9.95 -2.88
C PHE A 160 -38.14 10.58 -2.69
N PRO A 161 -38.37 11.37 -1.63
CA PRO A 161 -39.51 12.27 -1.54
C PRO A 161 -39.32 13.51 -2.42
N GLU A 162 -40.41 13.98 -3.04
CA GLU A 162 -40.42 15.14 -3.94
C GLU A 162 -40.05 16.44 -3.21
N ALA A 163 -39.03 17.14 -3.71
CA ALA A 163 -38.57 18.42 -3.17
C ALA A 163 -39.54 19.56 -3.56
N GLY A 164 -40.05 20.26 -2.55
CA GLY A 164 -40.84 21.48 -2.69
C GLY A 164 -40.02 22.64 -3.25
N SER A 165 -40.57 23.32 -4.25
CA SER A 165 -39.98 24.47 -4.92
C SER A 165 -39.76 25.65 -3.97
N SER A 166 -38.52 26.16 -3.90
CA SER A 166 -38.25 27.52 -3.45
C SER A 166 -37.56 28.30 -4.57
N SER A 167 -38.08 29.48 -4.85
CA SER A 167 -37.63 30.37 -5.93
C SER A 167 -36.45 31.24 -5.46
N ALA A 168 -35.31 31.17 -6.16
CA ALA A 168 -34.20 32.10 -5.98
C ALA A 168 -34.15 33.14 -7.10
N GLY A 169 -34.07 34.41 -6.70
CA GLY A 169 -34.00 35.58 -7.58
C GLY A 169 -32.67 35.71 -8.33
N ALA A 170 -32.74 36.37 -9.47
CA ALA A 170 -31.64 36.60 -10.40
C ALA A 170 -30.69 37.71 -9.94
N GLY A 171 -29.39 37.51 -10.20
CA GLY A 171 -28.44 38.61 -10.38
C GLY A 171 -27.15 38.53 -9.55
N ASP A 172 -26.33 37.51 -9.75
CA ASP A 172 -24.88 37.60 -9.55
C ASP A 172 -24.16 36.69 -10.55
N ALA A 173 -22.96 37.08 -10.98
CA ALA A 173 -22.17 36.27 -11.91
C ALA A 173 -21.92 34.87 -11.28
N LEU A 174 -22.27 33.80 -11.99
CA LEU A 174 -22.09 32.43 -11.49
C LEU A 174 -20.62 32.18 -11.13
N ASP A 175 -20.33 32.00 -9.84
CA ASP A 175 -19.02 31.54 -9.37
C ASP A 175 -18.88 30.05 -9.69
N LEU A 176 -18.36 29.76 -10.88
CA LEU A 176 -18.18 28.39 -11.41
C LEU A 176 -17.37 27.49 -10.45
N PRO A 177 -16.25 27.95 -9.84
CA PRO A 177 -15.57 27.22 -8.79
C PRO A 177 -16.48 26.80 -7.63
N MET A 178 -17.26 27.74 -7.08
CA MET A 178 -18.16 27.45 -5.95
C MET A 178 -19.24 26.44 -6.36
N LEU A 179 -19.88 26.65 -7.51
CA LEU A 179 -20.89 25.71 -8.03
C LEU A 179 -20.29 24.32 -8.29
N SER A 180 -19.07 24.24 -8.81
CA SER A 180 -18.40 22.95 -9.05
C SER A 180 -18.16 22.18 -7.75
N ALA A 181 -17.78 22.89 -6.69
CA ALA A 181 -17.56 22.30 -5.37
C ALA A 181 -18.89 21.89 -4.71
N GLU A 182 -19.94 22.71 -4.82
CA GLU A 182 -21.29 22.40 -4.35
C GLU A 182 -21.87 21.17 -5.05
N LEU A 183 -21.72 21.04 -6.36
CA LEU A 183 -22.20 19.87 -7.11
C LEU A 183 -21.51 18.57 -6.67
N ILE A 184 -20.20 18.62 -6.42
CA ILE A 184 -19.44 17.46 -5.93
C ILE A 184 -19.93 17.08 -4.53
N GLU A 185 -20.07 18.05 -3.64
CA GLU A 185 -20.58 17.85 -2.27
C GLU A 185 -22.01 17.30 -2.29
N GLU A 186 -22.88 17.79 -3.18
CA GLU A 186 -24.27 17.34 -3.31
C GLU A 186 -24.34 15.86 -3.76
N VAL A 187 -23.57 15.48 -4.78
CA VAL A 187 -23.49 14.08 -5.22
C VAL A 187 -22.95 13.21 -4.10
N ARG A 188 -21.89 13.66 -3.42
CA ARG A 188 -21.31 12.95 -2.29
C ARG A 188 -22.32 12.78 -1.16
N ARG A 189 -23.10 13.81 -0.86
CA ARG A 189 -24.12 13.81 0.19
C ARG A 189 -25.16 12.72 0.00
N GLU A 190 -25.65 12.58 -1.23
CA GLU A 190 -26.75 11.66 -1.57
C GLU A 190 -26.26 10.25 -1.91
N THR A 191 -25.00 10.09 -2.32
CA THR A 191 -24.48 8.80 -2.80
C THR A 191 -23.45 8.14 -1.88
N GLN A 192 -22.89 8.89 -0.90
CA GLN A 192 -21.78 8.45 -0.04
C GLN A 192 -20.55 7.96 -0.83
N LEU A 193 -20.44 8.33 -2.11
CA LEU A 193 -19.26 8.06 -2.93
C LEU A 193 -18.07 8.88 -2.42
N SER A 194 -16.85 8.34 -2.56
CA SER A 194 -15.62 9.10 -2.30
C SER A 194 -15.60 10.43 -3.05
N HIS A 195 -14.90 11.44 -2.55
CA HIS A 195 -14.83 12.75 -3.19
C HIS A 195 -14.35 12.64 -4.65
N ALA A 196 -13.36 11.78 -4.92
CA ALA A 196 -12.90 11.48 -6.28
C ALA A 196 -13.99 10.83 -7.14
N SER A 197 -14.75 9.86 -6.60
CA SER A 197 -15.83 9.19 -7.30
C SER A 197 -17.02 10.12 -7.57
N SER A 198 -17.35 10.99 -6.61
CA SER A 198 -18.39 12.01 -6.74
C SER A 198 -18.03 13.01 -7.84
N ARG A 199 -16.77 13.47 -7.90
CA ARG A 199 -16.26 14.28 -9.01
C ARG A 199 -16.37 13.57 -10.36
N ASN A 200 -15.99 12.30 -10.43
CA ASN A 200 -16.10 11.51 -11.66
C ASN A 200 -17.56 11.35 -12.11
N ALA A 201 -18.48 11.14 -11.16
CA ALA A 201 -19.92 11.07 -11.44
C ALA A 201 -20.45 12.41 -11.97
N VAL A 202 -20.07 13.54 -11.35
CA VAL A 202 -20.41 14.89 -11.85
C VAL A 202 -19.87 15.09 -13.27
N LEU A 203 -18.60 14.76 -13.53
CA LEU A 203 -18.00 14.88 -14.87
C LEU A 203 -18.73 14.03 -15.91
N ALA A 204 -19.09 12.79 -15.58
CA ALA A 204 -19.84 11.91 -16.47
C ALA A 204 -21.22 12.49 -16.84
N VAL A 205 -21.93 13.04 -15.85
CA VAL A 205 -23.22 13.72 -16.07
C VAL A 205 -23.04 14.97 -16.92
N LEU A 206 -22.05 15.82 -16.63
CA LEU A 206 -21.78 17.05 -17.37
C LEU A 206 -21.39 16.77 -18.83
N HIS A 207 -20.54 15.77 -19.09
CA HIS A 207 -20.22 15.33 -20.45
C HIS A 207 -21.45 14.83 -21.20
N GLY A 208 -22.30 14.04 -20.53
CA GLY A 208 -23.55 13.54 -21.12
C GLY A 208 -24.55 14.65 -21.46
N LEU A 209 -24.62 15.69 -20.62
CA LEU A 209 -25.47 16.88 -20.85
C LEU A 209 -24.88 17.78 -21.94
N ALA A 210 -23.57 17.97 -21.98
CA ALA A 210 -22.89 18.76 -23.02
C ALA A 210 -23.15 18.21 -24.43
N GLN A 211 -23.17 16.87 -24.57
CA GLN A 211 -23.46 16.21 -25.84
C GLN A 211 -24.93 16.37 -26.27
N ARG A 212 -25.88 16.28 -25.33
CA ARG A 212 -27.32 16.28 -25.62
C ARG A 212 -27.93 17.69 -25.70
N ALA A 213 -27.36 18.66 -25.00
CA ALA A 213 -27.88 20.03 -24.90
C ALA A 213 -26.78 21.10 -24.97
N PRO A 214 -26.01 21.19 -26.07
CA PRO A 214 -24.79 22.03 -26.14
C PRO A 214 -25.03 23.54 -26.02
N ARG A 215 -26.27 24.02 -26.18
CA ARG A 215 -26.62 25.46 -26.14
C ARG A 215 -27.25 25.94 -24.83
N ALA A 216 -27.48 25.04 -23.87
CA ALA A 216 -28.19 25.39 -22.63
C ALA A 216 -27.32 26.17 -21.64
N LEU A 217 -26.07 25.74 -21.45
CA LEU A 217 -25.11 26.30 -20.49
C LEU A 217 -23.70 26.25 -21.10
N PRO A 218 -22.73 27.03 -20.58
CA PRO A 218 -21.32 26.96 -20.97
C PRO A 218 -20.66 25.70 -20.37
N TRP A 219 -21.09 24.52 -20.81
CA TRP A 219 -20.67 23.23 -20.25
C TRP A 219 -19.15 23.05 -20.20
N GLY A 220 -18.43 23.52 -21.22
CA GLY A 220 -16.97 23.47 -21.25
C GLY A 220 -16.33 24.19 -20.07
N GLN A 221 -16.79 25.41 -19.74
CA GLN A 221 -16.24 26.17 -18.61
C GLN A 221 -16.55 25.51 -17.25
N LEU A 222 -17.72 24.86 -17.13
CA LEU A 222 -18.07 24.13 -15.91
C LEU A 222 -17.26 22.84 -15.77
N VAL A 223 -17.05 22.11 -16.86
CA VAL A 223 -16.16 20.92 -16.89
C VAL A 223 -14.74 21.32 -16.54
N ASP A 224 -14.22 22.39 -17.15
CA ASP A 224 -12.90 22.93 -16.84
C ASP A 224 -12.79 23.33 -15.36
N SER A 225 -13.85 23.92 -14.79
CA SER A 225 -13.91 24.26 -13.36
C SER A 225 -13.91 23.03 -12.44
N VAL A 226 -14.64 21.96 -12.79
CA VAL A 226 -14.64 20.69 -12.03
C VAL A 226 -13.31 19.95 -12.18
N LEU A 227 -12.64 20.08 -13.32
CA LEU A 227 -11.30 19.53 -13.51
C LEU A 227 -10.28 20.29 -12.66
N ALA A 228 -10.31 21.62 -12.72
CA ALA A 228 -9.45 22.53 -11.96
C ALA A 228 -9.76 22.57 -10.45
N SER A 229 -10.88 22.01 -10.00
CA SER A 229 -11.24 21.98 -8.58
C SER A 229 -10.29 21.16 -7.71
N GLN A 230 -9.40 20.34 -8.31
CA GLN A 230 -8.31 19.66 -7.61
C GLN A 230 -7.13 20.59 -7.30
N ASP A 231 -6.93 21.63 -8.12
CA ASP A 231 -5.77 22.53 -8.06
C ASP A 231 -6.06 23.81 -7.26
N THR A 232 -7.31 24.03 -6.86
CA THR A 232 -7.70 25.20 -6.06
C THR A 232 -7.35 25.00 -4.58
N GLU A 233 -6.65 25.97 -3.98
CA GLU A 233 -6.27 25.92 -2.55
C GLU A 233 -7.43 26.27 -1.59
N LYS A 234 -8.50 26.90 -2.08
CA LYS A 234 -9.60 27.37 -1.23
C LYS A 234 -10.51 26.21 -0.84
N VAL A 235 -10.55 25.93 0.47
CA VAL A 235 -11.48 24.97 1.06
C VAL A 235 -12.88 25.58 1.16
N LEU A 236 -13.91 24.78 0.92
CA LEU A 236 -15.28 25.13 1.29
C LEU A 236 -15.34 25.29 2.82
N VAL A 237 -15.55 26.51 3.30
CA VAL A 237 -15.53 26.90 4.74
C VAL A 237 -16.48 26.05 5.61
N THR A 238 -17.48 25.40 5.00
CA THR A 238 -18.43 24.50 5.67
C THR A 238 -18.69 23.25 4.82
N SER A 239 -17.73 22.33 4.77
CA SER A 239 -17.98 20.96 4.27
C SER A 239 -18.59 20.10 5.39
N ARG A 240 -19.58 19.27 5.05
CA ARG A 240 -20.22 18.35 5.99
C ARG A 240 -19.24 17.31 6.51
N ASP A 241 -18.29 16.88 5.67
CA ASP A 241 -17.20 15.99 6.08
C ASP A 241 -16.33 16.63 7.15
N GLY A 242 -16.06 17.94 7.05
CA GLY A 242 -15.36 18.70 8.08
C GLY A 242 -16.10 18.71 9.41
N GLU A 243 -17.44 18.86 9.39
CA GLU A 243 -18.26 18.79 10.60
C GLU A 243 -18.30 17.38 11.21
N ARG A 244 -18.39 16.33 10.39
CA ARG A 244 -18.31 14.94 10.89
C ARG A 244 -16.94 14.61 11.43
N LEU A 245 -15.85 14.96 10.74
CA LEU A 245 -14.49 14.79 11.25
C LEU A 245 -14.35 15.45 12.63
N ARG A 246 -14.78 16.72 12.76
CA ARG A 246 -14.76 17.43 14.05
C ARG A 246 -15.58 16.72 15.12
N HIS A 247 -16.75 16.19 14.76
CA HIS A 247 -17.60 15.45 15.70
C HIS A 247 -16.93 14.15 16.17
N VAL A 248 -16.43 13.32 15.25
CA VAL A 248 -15.79 12.04 15.54
C VAL A 248 -14.54 12.24 16.39
N LEU A 249 -13.67 13.18 16.01
CA LEU A 249 -12.47 13.52 16.79
C LEU A 249 -12.83 13.97 18.22
N ARG A 250 -13.91 14.74 18.37
CA ARG A 250 -14.39 15.15 19.68
C ARG A 250 -14.94 13.99 20.51
N GLN A 251 -15.64 13.03 19.91
CA GLN A 251 -16.09 11.82 20.61
C GLN A 251 -14.89 10.99 21.08
N LEU A 252 -13.89 10.78 20.22
CA LEU A 252 -12.65 10.08 20.58
C LEU A 252 -11.89 10.80 21.72
N TRP A 253 -11.87 12.13 21.71
CA TRP A 253 -11.33 12.92 22.81
C TRP A 253 -12.06 12.68 24.13
N TYR A 254 -13.40 12.55 24.10
CA TYR A 254 -14.18 12.21 25.29
C TYR A 254 -13.90 10.79 25.76
N CYS A 255 -13.86 9.80 24.86
CA CYS A 255 -13.51 8.41 25.20
C CYS A 255 -12.13 8.35 25.90
N LYS A 256 -11.13 9.04 25.34
CA LYS A 256 -9.77 9.10 25.91
C LYS A 256 -9.75 9.67 27.34
N ASN A 257 -10.61 10.65 27.65
CA ASN A 257 -10.63 11.36 28.93
C ASN A 257 -11.68 10.82 29.91
N ASP A 258 -12.42 9.77 29.57
CA ASP A 258 -13.39 9.17 30.47
C ASP A 258 -12.68 8.26 31.49
N ASP A 259 -12.54 8.75 32.72
CA ASP A 259 -11.94 8.01 33.83
C ASP A 259 -12.78 6.78 34.27
N GLN A 260 -14.07 6.70 33.92
CA GLN A 260 -14.93 5.55 34.28
C GLN A 260 -14.69 4.33 33.39
N GLN A 261 -14.29 4.52 32.12
CA GLN A 261 -13.88 3.43 31.23
C GLN A 261 -12.62 2.70 31.71
N ARG A 262 -11.84 3.31 32.60
CA ARG A 262 -10.61 2.70 33.18
C ARG A 262 -10.89 1.73 34.33
N SER A 263 -12.09 1.71 34.88
CA SER A 263 -12.40 1.04 36.16
C SER A 263 -13.64 0.11 36.14
N TRP A 264 -14.48 0.17 35.10
CA TRP A 264 -15.53 -0.82 34.84
C TRP A 264 -15.05 -1.89 33.85
N PRO A 265 -15.63 -3.12 33.84
CA PRO A 265 -15.18 -4.19 32.96
C PRO A 265 -15.59 -3.92 31.50
N ILE A 266 -14.76 -3.11 30.85
CA ILE A 266 -14.20 -3.20 29.48
C ILE A 266 -14.92 -4.24 28.63
N HIS A 267 -15.85 -3.85 27.74
CA HIS A 267 -16.25 -4.52 26.48
C HIS A 267 -17.52 -3.87 25.86
N GLU A 268 -18.38 -3.22 26.65
CA GLU A 268 -19.66 -2.68 26.11
C GLU A 268 -19.45 -1.51 25.12
N ASP A 269 -18.35 -0.77 25.25
CA ASP A 269 -18.02 0.41 24.45
C ASP A 269 -17.04 0.13 23.29
N GLU A 270 -16.44 -1.06 23.24
CA GLU A 270 -15.42 -1.39 22.24
C GLU A 270 -15.98 -1.27 20.82
N SER A 271 -17.20 -1.78 20.60
CA SER A 271 -17.89 -1.65 19.31
C SER A 271 -18.17 -0.19 18.92
N HIS A 272 -18.47 0.66 19.91
CA HIS A 272 -18.72 2.08 19.66
C HIS A 272 -17.43 2.80 19.27
N ILE A 273 -16.34 2.56 20.00
CA ILE A 273 -15.04 3.18 19.72
C ILE A 273 -14.49 2.67 18.39
N ALA A 274 -14.61 1.37 18.11
CA ALA A 274 -14.25 0.80 16.82
C ALA A 274 -15.02 1.49 15.69
N GLY A 275 -16.33 1.68 15.84
CA GLY A 275 -17.15 2.41 14.87
C GLY A 275 -16.73 3.87 14.69
N LEU A 276 -16.29 4.55 15.75
CA LEU A 276 -15.74 5.92 15.64
C LEU A 276 -14.40 5.95 14.90
N LEU A 277 -13.51 4.99 15.16
CA LEU A 277 -12.21 4.91 14.48
C LEU A 277 -12.38 4.50 13.00
N GLU A 278 -13.31 3.60 12.71
CA GLU A 278 -13.70 3.22 11.35
C GLU A 278 -14.32 4.41 10.60
N GLU A 279 -15.23 5.16 11.24
CA GLU A 279 -15.79 6.41 10.66
C GLU A 279 -14.68 7.44 10.41
N LEU A 280 -13.74 7.61 11.36
CA LEU A 280 -12.60 8.51 11.16
C LEU A 280 -11.74 8.07 9.98
N TYR A 281 -11.37 6.79 9.92
CA TYR A 281 -10.56 6.24 8.85
C TYR A 281 -11.24 6.41 7.48
N THR A 282 -12.51 6.04 7.36
CA THR A 282 -13.27 6.16 6.10
C THR A 282 -13.40 7.62 5.67
N LEU A 283 -13.68 8.55 6.59
CA LEU A 283 -13.70 9.98 6.27
C LEU A 283 -12.34 10.48 5.79
N LEU A 284 -11.24 10.08 6.43
CA LEU A 284 -9.90 10.51 6.03
C LEU A 284 -9.50 10.01 4.64
N VAL A 285 -9.96 8.81 4.25
CA VAL A 285 -9.71 8.22 2.92
C VAL A 285 -10.63 8.83 1.84
N ASP A 286 -11.90 9.05 2.17
CA ASP A 286 -12.92 9.40 1.17
C ASP A 286 -13.19 10.88 1.01
N ALA A 287 -13.02 11.68 2.05
CA ALA A 287 -13.31 13.10 2.00
C ALA A 287 -12.29 13.86 1.14
N ASP A 288 -12.60 15.12 0.83
CA ASP A 288 -11.63 16.00 0.18
C ASP A 288 -10.36 16.11 1.07
N PRO A 289 -9.17 15.71 0.58
CA PRO A 289 -7.93 15.79 1.36
C PRO A 289 -7.63 17.20 1.89
N ARG A 290 -8.15 18.25 1.24
CA ARG A 290 -8.00 19.63 1.71
C ARG A 290 -8.79 19.88 2.99
N VAL A 291 -10.04 19.40 3.05
CA VAL A 291 -10.89 19.49 4.25
C VAL A 291 -10.25 18.69 5.39
N CYS A 292 -9.76 17.48 5.10
CA CYS A 292 -9.04 16.66 6.09
C CYS A 292 -7.81 17.41 6.62
N ARG A 293 -6.94 17.94 5.74
CA ARG A 293 -5.75 18.71 6.16
C ARG A 293 -6.09 19.92 7.00
N GLU A 294 -7.11 20.69 6.64
CA GLU A 294 -7.54 21.85 7.43
C GLU A 294 -7.99 21.42 8.83
N MET A 295 -8.79 20.35 8.93
CA MET A 295 -9.27 19.84 10.22
C MET A 295 -8.15 19.24 11.08
N ILE A 296 -7.17 18.58 10.45
CA ILE A 296 -6.00 18.01 11.14
C ILE A 296 -5.06 19.11 11.64
N ARG A 297 -4.88 20.19 10.87
CA ARG A 297 -4.04 21.36 11.24
C ARG A 297 -4.66 22.24 12.32
N ALA A 298 -5.97 22.11 12.56
CA ALA A 298 -6.65 22.87 13.59
C ALA A 298 -5.99 22.66 14.97
N ASP A 299 -5.94 23.73 15.76
CA ASP A 299 -5.37 23.74 17.11
C ASP A 299 -3.97 23.10 17.20
N GLU A 300 -3.09 23.41 16.24
CA GLU A 300 -1.71 22.93 16.19
C GLU A 300 -1.59 21.39 16.20
N TYR A 301 -2.49 20.71 15.48
CA TYR A 301 -2.54 19.24 15.41
C TYR A 301 -2.90 18.55 16.74
N ASP A 302 -3.63 19.22 17.65
CA ASP A 302 -4.10 18.66 18.93
C ASP A 302 -4.83 17.31 18.78
N CYS A 303 -5.56 17.12 17.67
CA CYS A 303 -6.24 15.87 17.37
C CYS A 303 -5.25 14.70 17.22
N VAL A 304 -4.12 14.91 16.54
CA VAL A 304 -3.05 13.92 16.36
C VAL A 304 -2.39 13.61 17.71
N THR A 305 -2.06 14.65 18.48
CA THR A 305 -1.49 14.48 19.82
C THR A 305 -2.42 13.71 20.75
N THR A 306 -3.72 14.02 20.72
CA THR A 306 -4.75 13.30 21.49
C THR A 306 -4.82 11.82 21.10
N LEU A 307 -4.80 11.51 19.79
CA LEU A 307 -4.80 10.13 19.30
C LEU A 307 -3.55 9.36 19.73
N VAL A 308 -2.37 9.99 19.71
CA VAL A 308 -1.12 9.35 20.21
C VAL A 308 -1.22 9.00 21.68
N LEU A 309 -1.69 9.95 22.50
CA LEU A 309 -1.91 9.71 23.94
C LEU A 309 -2.98 8.63 24.16
N TYR A 310 -4.00 8.57 23.31
CA TYR A 310 -5.00 7.52 23.38
C TYR A 310 -4.38 6.16 23.06
N TYR A 311 -3.56 6.06 22.01
CA TYR A 311 -2.89 4.82 21.61
C TYR A 311 -2.02 4.25 22.73
N GLN A 312 -1.30 5.13 23.44
CA GLN A 312 -0.48 4.75 24.59
C GLN A 312 -1.28 4.10 25.72
N MET A 313 -2.53 4.52 25.92
CA MET A 313 -3.39 4.02 27.00
C MET A 313 -4.27 2.84 26.60
N GLU A 314 -4.44 2.56 25.30
CA GLU A 314 -5.40 1.59 24.78
C GLU A 314 -4.80 0.17 24.75
N PRO A 315 -5.29 -0.77 25.59
CA PRO A 315 -4.76 -2.15 25.62
C PRO A 315 -5.41 -3.07 24.57
N ARG A 316 -6.59 -2.73 24.04
CA ARG A 316 -7.36 -3.63 23.16
C ARG A 316 -6.74 -3.68 21.76
N CYS A 317 -6.51 -4.89 21.26
CA CYS A 317 -5.82 -5.10 19.99
C CYS A 317 -6.59 -4.53 18.79
N SER A 318 -7.89 -4.83 18.72
CA SER A 318 -8.81 -4.37 17.67
C SER A 318 -8.75 -2.85 17.47
N LEU A 319 -8.83 -2.09 18.56
CA LEU A 319 -8.78 -0.63 18.54
C LEU A 319 -7.39 -0.13 18.14
N ARG A 320 -6.31 -0.75 18.62
CA ARG A 320 -4.96 -0.37 18.22
C ARG A 320 -4.73 -0.55 16.73
N VAL A 321 -5.20 -1.64 16.12
CA VAL A 321 -5.13 -1.84 14.67
C VAL A 321 -5.86 -0.71 13.92
N TRP A 322 -7.07 -0.35 14.34
CA TRP A 322 -7.79 0.80 13.78
C TRP A 322 -7.03 2.12 13.93
N MET A 323 -6.43 2.38 15.08
CA MET A 323 -5.63 3.58 15.30
C MET A 323 -4.38 3.62 14.41
N LEU A 324 -3.71 2.48 14.20
CA LEU A 324 -2.57 2.38 13.28
C LEU A 324 -2.98 2.74 11.83
N ARG A 325 -4.14 2.25 11.38
CA ARG A 325 -4.70 2.60 10.06
C ARG A 325 -4.98 4.10 9.94
N VAL A 326 -5.55 4.70 10.99
CA VAL A 326 -5.76 6.16 11.07
C VAL A 326 -4.43 6.90 10.99
N PHE A 327 -3.41 6.53 11.78
CA PHE A 327 -2.11 7.20 11.75
C PHE A 327 -1.43 7.12 10.38
N LEU A 328 -1.45 5.96 9.73
CA LEU A 328 -0.92 5.80 8.38
C LEU A 328 -1.62 6.73 7.37
N THR A 329 -2.95 6.83 7.46
CA THR A 329 -3.74 7.73 6.61
C THR A 329 -3.40 9.20 6.89
N LEU A 330 -3.23 9.58 8.16
CA LEU A 330 -2.83 10.94 8.53
C LEU A 330 -1.42 11.30 8.00
N CYS A 331 -0.47 10.37 8.07
CA CYS A 331 0.88 10.54 7.52
C CYS A 331 0.88 10.75 6.00
N GLU A 332 -0.04 10.10 5.29
CA GLU A 332 -0.20 10.25 3.84
C GLU A 332 -0.88 11.57 3.44
N LEU A 333 -1.72 12.14 4.33
CA LEU A 333 -2.40 13.41 4.07
C LEU A 333 -1.51 14.64 4.25
N ASP A 334 -0.63 14.63 5.26
CA ASP A 334 0.24 15.75 5.59
C ASP A 334 1.58 15.28 6.19
N LEU A 335 2.68 15.58 5.50
CA LEU A 335 4.03 15.23 5.92
C LEU A 335 4.40 15.79 7.31
N GLN A 336 3.81 16.91 7.74
CA GLN A 336 4.04 17.45 9.09
C GLN A 336 3.60 16.48 10.20
N VAL A 337 2.60 15.64 9.94
CA VAL A 337 2.14 14.61 10.88
C VAL A 337 3.26 13.59 11.12
N VAL A 338 4.03 13.23 10.09
CA VAL A 338 5.15 12.27 10.19
C VAL A 338 6.16 12.77 11.23
N SER A 339 6.56 14.05 11.13
CA SER A 339 7.45 14.68 12.12
C SER A 339 6.81 14.72 13.52
N LEU A 340 5.54 15.12 13.64
CA LEU A 340 4.84 15.15 14.93
C LEU A 340 4.80 13.77 15.61
N LEU A 341 4.53 12.71 14.84
CA LEU A 341 4.55 11.34 15.33
C LEU A 341 5.96 10.92 15.74
N LEU A 342 6.99 11.24 14.95
CA LEU A 342 8.39 10.94 15.25
C LEU A 342 8.88 11.60 16.56
N TYR A 343 8.46 12.85 16.82
CA TYR A 343 8.82 13.59 18.04
C TYR A 343 7.94 13.24 19.26
N SER A 344 6.93 12.39 19.09
CA SER A 344 6.04 11.96 20.16
C SER A 344 6.54 10.71 20.91
N VAL A 345 5.73 10.19 21.83
CA VAL A 345 5.98 8.89 22.49
C VAL A 345 5.69 7.69 21.57
N LEU A 346 5.07 7.91 20.40
CA LEU A 346 4.61 6.84 19.53
C LEU A 346 5.72 5.87 19.07
N PRO A 347 6.93 6.31 18.62
CA PRO A 347 7.97 5.39 18.16
C PRO A 347 8.34 4.36 19.23
N LEU A 348 8.45 4.82 20.48
CA LEU A 348 8.73 4.00 21.65
C LEU A 348 7.63 2.94 21.87
N GLU A 349 6.37 3.36 21.80
CA GLU A 349 5.23 2.47 22.00
C GLU A 349 5.12 1.45 20.85
N LEU A 350 5.36 1.84 19.59
CA LEU A 350 5.38 0.92 18.45
C LEU A 350 6.48 -0.12 18.57
N ALA A 351 7.69 0.27 18.99
CA ALA A 351 8.80 -0.66 19.16
C ALA A 351 8.51 -1.70 20.25
N ARG A 352 8.01 -1.25 21.41
CA ARG A 352 7.56 -2.14 22.48
C ARG A 352 6.43 -3.06 22.02
N ASP A 353 5.50 -2.52 21.25
CA ASP A 353 4.34 -3.27 20.79
C ASP A 353 4.71 -4.40 19.85
N LEU A 354 5.61 -4.11 18.90
CA LEU A 354 6.12 -5.08 17.94
C LEU A 354 6.91 -6.20 18.62
N GLN A 355 7.64 -5.89 19.69
CA GLN A 355 8.40 -6.88 20.46
C GLN A 355 7.53 -7.73 21.39
N ALA A 356 6.42 -7.17 21.91
CA ALA A 356 5.58 -7.84 22.90
C ALA A 356 4.48 -8.71 22.28
N ASN A 357 3.96 -8.35 21.09
CA ASN A 357 2.78 -8.96 20.49
C ASN A 357 3.11 -9.64 19.15
N THR A 358 4.00 -10.64 19.19
CA THR A 358 4.44 -11.36 17.98
C THR A 358 3.43 -12.38 17.43
N ASP A 359 2.36 -12.67 18.17
CA ASP A 359 1.33 -13.63 17.77
C ASP A 359 0.28 -13.02 16.82
N ASP A 360 0.18 -11.69 16.77
CA ASP A 360 -0.80 -10.96 15.97
C ASP A 360 -0.16 -10.40 14.70
N ILE A 361 -0.21 -11.20 13.63
CA ILE A 361 0.39 -10.87 12.34
C ILE A 361 -0.15 -9.56 11.76
N GLU A 362 -1.46 -9.30 11.89
CA GLU A 362 -2.05 -8.09 11.34
C GLU A 362 -1.52 -6.83 12.06
N ARG A 363 -1.53 -6.86 13.39
CA ARG A 363 -0.97 -5.78 14.21
C ARG A 363 0.50 -5.56 13.92
N MET A 364 1.28 -6.64 13.75
CA MET A 364 2.70 -6.54 13.40
C MET A 364 2.91 -5.82 12.07
N LYS A 365 2.12 -6.16 11.04
CA LYS A 365 2.22 -5.52 9.72
C LYS A 365 2.01 -4.01 9.82
N TYR A 366 0.91 -3.58 10.43
CA TYR A 366 0.61 -2.15 10.58
C TYR A 366 1.63 -1.43 11.48
N THR A 367 2.12 -2.09 12.53
CA THR A 367 3.13 -1.50 13.44
C THR A 367 4.47 -1.30 12.73
N ALA A 368 4.96 -2.30 11.99
CA ALA A 368 6.19 -2.22 11.22
C ALA A 368 6.08 -1.20 10.07
N LEU A 369 4.92 -1.15 9.40
CA LEU A 369 4.65 -0.17 8.35
C LEU A 369 4.65 1.27 8.91
N LEU A 370 3.94 1.52 10.01
CA LEU A 370 3.92 2.85 10.62
C LEU A 370 5.30 3.27 11.12
N LEU A 371 6.06 2.34 11.70
CA LEU A 371 7.44 2.60 12.10
C LEU A 371 8.32 2.97 10.89
N THR A 372 8.15 2.30 9.76
CA THR A 372 8.82 2.64 8.50
C THR A 372 8.46 4.06 8.06
N VAL A 373 7.16 4.40 8.08
CA VAL A 373 6.64 5.71 7.66
C VAL A 373 7.20 6.85 8.51
N ILE A 374 7.19 6.73 9.85
CA ILE A 374 7.63 7.82 10.74
C ILE A 374 9.14 8.11 10.67
N PHE A 375 9.95 7.11 10.29
CA PHE A 375 11.39 7.27 10.10
C PHE A 375 11.80 7.55 8.65
N SER A 376 10.85 7.50 7.69
CA SER A 376 11.12 7.69 6.26
C SER A 376 11.66 9.08 5.90
N THR A 377 11.43 10.09 6.74
CA THR A 377 11.89 11.47 6.53
C THR A 377 13.38 11.66 6.79
N GLY A 378 14.04 10.71 7.47
CA GLY A 378 15.44 10.82 7.88
C GLY A 378 15.69 11.93 8.92
N GLU A 379 14.64 12.44 9.56
CA GLU A 379 14.75 13.39 10.67
C GLU A 379 15.29 12.71 11.92
N ASN A 380 15.99 13.48 12.76
CA ASN A 380 16.54 12.93 14.00
C ASN A 380 15.46 12.82 15.08
N PRO A 381 15.20 11.62 15.62
CA PRO A 381 14.25 11.44 16.72
C PRO A 381 14.80 12.01 18.04
N PRO A 382 13.94 12.23 19.05
CA PRO A 382 14.35 12.46 20.43
C PRO A 382 15.33 11.40 20.97
N ASN A 383 16.36 11.85 21.71
CA ASN A 383 17.45 10.97 22.18
C ASN A 383 17.01 9.84 23.12
N ASN A 384 15.90 10.00 23.84
CA ASN A 384 15.35 8.99 24.76
C ASN A 384 14.80 7.76 24.02
N ILE A 385 14.56 7.83 22.71
CA ILE A 385 13.99 6.74 21.93
C ILE A 385 15.00 5.60 21.71
N TYR A 386 16.30 5.89 21.68
CA TYR A 386 17.35 4.89 21.42
C TYR A 386 17.52 3.86 22.55
N GLU A 387 16.92 4.08 23.73
CA GLU A 387 16.84 3.06 24.78
C GLU A 387 15.97 1.87 24.35
N HIS A 388 15.01 2.08 23.44
CA HIS A 388 14.05 1.07 22.98
C HIS A 388 14.21 0.77 21.49
N ILE A 389 14.63 1.75 20.71
CA ILE A 389 14.95 1.62 19.28
C ILE A 389 16.47 1.71 19.09
N GLY A 390 17.18 0.76 19.69
CA GLY A 390 18.64 0.66 19.64
C GLY A 390 19.11 -0.59 18.90
N GLU A 391 20.34 -1.04 19.20
CA GLU A 391 20.95 -2.22 18.58
C GLU A 391 20.10 -3.49 18.77
N ASP A 392 19.53 -3.68 19.96
CA ASP A 392 18.72 -4.87 20.28
C ASP A 392 17.42 -4.91 19.49
N PHE A 393 16.83 -3.74 19.21
CA PHE A 393 15.64 -3.64 18.36
C PHE A 393 15.97 -3.99 16.91
N VAL A 394 17.12 -3.54 16.39
CA VAL A 394 17.58 -3.93 15.05
C VAL A 394 17.84 -5.43 14.97
N LYS A 395 18.49 -6.03 15.98
CA LYS A 395 18.68 -7.49 16.06
C LYS A 395 17.35 -8.23 16.09
N PHE A 396 16.35 -7.69 16.77
CA PHE A 396 14.99 -8.22 16.75
C PHE A 396 14.36 -8.18 15.34
N LEU A 397 14.45 -7.05 14.62
CA LEU A 397 13.95 -6.94 13.24
C LEU A 397 14.63 -7.93 12.29
N VAL A 398 15.95 -8.09 12.42
CA VAL A 398 16.70 -9.11 11.66
C VAL A 398 16.26 -10.52 12.06
N GLY A 399 16.00 -10.76 13.34
CA GLY A 399 15.45 -12.02 13.82
C GLY A 399 14.07 -12.37 13.23
N LEU A 400 13.19 -11.37 13.07
CA LEU A 400 11.89 -11.56 12.39
C LEU A 400 12.06 -11.94 10.92
N LEU A 401 13.04 -11.35 10.26
CA LEU A 401 13.33 -11.57 8.84
C LEU A 401 13.95 -12.94 8.55
N GLU A 402 14.82 -13.41 9.44
CA GLU A 402 15.60 -14.64 9.25
C GLU A 402 14.93 -15.88 9.88
N ALA A 403 13.81 -15.70 10.57
CA ALA A 403 13.06 -16.80 11.14
C ALA A 403 12.50 -17.71 10.03
N PRO A 404 12.63 -19.05 10.14
CA PRO A 404 12.21 -19.98 9.10
C PRO A 404 10.69 -20.02 8.88
N GLU A 405 9.92 -19.65 9.91
CA GLU A 405 8.45 -19.58 9.90
C GLU A 405 7.96 -18.13 9.77
N ALA A 406 8.82 -17.19 9.37
CA ALA A 406 8.46 -15.79 9.21
C ALA A 406 7.38 -15.62 8.13
N GLU A 407 6.33 -14.88 8.46
CA GLU A 407 5.37 -14.38 7.46
C GLU A 407 6.10 -13.43 6.50
N GLU A 408 6.04 -13.71 5.19
CA GLU A 408 6.85 -13.02 4.17
C GLU A 408 6.61 -11.49 4.18
N GLU A 409 5.35 -11.06 4.28
CA GLU A 409 4.99 -9.64 4.36
C GLU A 409 5.56 -8.95 5.61
N VAL A 410 5.55 -9.64 6.76
CA VAL A 410 6.12 -9.08 8.01
C VAL A 410 7.64 -8.96 7.89
N ALA A 411 8.29 -9.96 7.28
CA ALA A 411 9.72 -9.96 7.04
C ALA A 411 10.14 -8.80 6.12
N GLU A 412 9.38 -8.54 5.05
CA GLU A 412 9.65 -7.41 4.15
C GLU A 412 9.42 -6.05 4.83
N LEU A 413 8.34 -5.91 5.61
CA LEU A 413 8.09 -4.70 6.40
C LEU A 413 9.17 -4.46 7.47
N ALA A 414 9.75 -5.53 8.05
CA ALA A 414 10.88 -5.41 8.97
C ALA A 414 12.14 -4.88 8.26
N VAL A 415 12.37 -5.25 6.99
CA VAL A 415 13.44 -4.65 6.17
C VAL A 415 13.16 -3.16 5.95
N GLY A 416 11.93 -2.79 5.58
CA GLY A 416 11.52 -1.39 5.43
C GLY A 416 11.78 -0.57 6.70
N ALA A 417 11.39 -1.09 7.87
CA ALA A 417 11.60 -0.43 9.15
C ALA A 417 13.09 -0.25 9.45
N MET A 418 13.91 -1.28 9.24
CA MET A 418 15.36 -1.19 9.45
C MET A 418 16.01 -0.16 8.50
N LEU A 419 15.60 -0.13 7.23
CA LEU A 419 16.09 0.83 6.25
C LEU A 419 15.73 2.26 6.63
N ALA A 420 14.48 2.50 7.05
CA ALA A 420 14.03 3.81 7.51
C ALA A 420 14.77 4.28 8.77
N LEU A 421 14.98 3.38 9.74
CA LEU A 421 15.80 3.66 10.93
C LEU A 421 17.23 4.07 10.57
N ASN A 422 17.78 3.52 9.49
CA ASN A 422 19.12 3.87 9.06
C ASN A 422 19.19 5.25 8.36
N LEU A 423 18.09 5.81 7.84
CA LEU A 423 18.13 7.04 7.04
C LEU A 423 18.68 8.25 7.80
N HIS A 424 18.31 8.43 9.07
CA HIS A 424 18.75 9.56 9.89
C HIS A 424 20.17 9.40 10.45
N GLN A 425 20.78 8.20 10.33
CA GLN A 425 22.14 7.95 10.81
C GLN A 425 23.17 8.58 9.86
N ILE A 426 23.85 9.62 10.33
CA ILE A 426 24.85 10.37 9.54
C ILE A 426 26.29 9.85 9.79
N SER A 427 26.61 9.49 11.03
CA SER A 427 27.93 9.01 11.44
C SER A 427 27.99 7.49 11.37
N GLU A 428 28.79 6.93 10.47
CA GLU A 428 29.00 5.48 10.36
C GLU A 428 29.55 4.86 11.66
N ALA A 429 30.36 5.61 12.41
CA ALA A 429 30.97 5.12 13.66
C ALA A 429 29.96 4.96 14.80
N ASP A 430 28.95 5.84 14.85
CA ASP A 430 27.93 5.84 15.91
C ASP A 430 26.66 5.08 15.50
N ASN A 431 26.59 4.65 14.24
CA ASN A 431 25.42 4.01 13.65
C ASN A 431 25.11 2.67 14.35
N PHE A 432 24.04 2.67 15.14
CA PHE A 432 23.62 1.48 15.89
C PHE A 432 23.08 0.37 14.97
N VAL A 433 22.56 0.71 13.78
CA VAL A 433 22.11 -0.29 12.80
C VAL A 433 23.32 -1.08 12.29
N LEU A 434 24.39 -0.40 11.91
CA LEU A 434 25.62 -1.06 11.46
C LEU A 434 26.29 -1.85 12.59
N ARG A 435 26.31 -1.32 13.82
CA ARG A 435 26.84 -2.05 15.00
C ARG A 435 26.04 -3.32 15.29
N ALA A 436 24.72 -3.27 15.18
CA ALA A 436 23.87 -4.45 15.33
C ALA A 436 24.19 -5.52 14.28
N LEU A 437 24.33 -5.12 13.01
CA LEU A 437 24.65 -6.04 11.90
C LEU A 437 26.09 -6.58 11.99
N ARG A 438 27.03 -5.80 12.51
CA ARG A 438 28.43 -6.23 12.72
C ARG A 438 28.59 -7.23 13.85
N THR A 439 27.81 -7.10 14.93
CA THR A 439 27.93 -7.95 16.12
C THR A 439 27.14 -9.26 16.04
N GLY A 440 26.26 -9.39 15.04
CA GLY A 440 25.51 -10.62 14.78
C GLY A 440 26.39 -11.77 14.25
N PRO A 441 25.96 -13.04 14.38
CA PRO A 441 26.57 -14.15 13.66
C PRO A 441 26.57 -13.90 12.14
N ARG A 442 27.62 -14.30 11.42
CA ARG A 442 27.71 -14.06 9.96
C ARG A 442 26.51 -14.59 9.16
N ASP A 443 25.97 -15.75 9.54
CA ASP A 443 24.83 -16.36 8.86
C ASP A 443 23.46 -15.81 9.32
N SER A 444 23.43 -14.88 10.28
CA SER A 444 22.19 -14.36 10.86
C SER A 444 21.58 -13.18 10.09
N ALA A 445 22.09 -12.84 8.90
CA ALA A 445 21.57 -11.74 8.08
C ALA A 445 21.60 -12.09 6.58
N ARG A 446 21.49 -13.39 6.27
CA ARG A 446 21.59 -13.89 4.90
C ARG A 446 20.39 -13.46 4.06
N ALA A 447 19.17 -13.66 4.57
CA ALA A 447 17.95 -13.25 3.89
C ALA A 447 17.89 -11.73 3.72
N LEU A 448 18.45 -10.97 4.66
CA LEU A 448 18.64 -9.53 4.53
C LEU A 448 19.54 -9.17 3.36
N ALA A 449 20.76 -9.72 3.30
CA ALA A 449 21.73 -9.44 2.24
C ALA A 449 21.14 -9.72 0.85
N GLN A 450 20.46 -10.85 0.69
CA GLN A 450 19.78 -11.23 -0.55
C GLN A 450 18.67 -10.25 -0.95
N ARG A 451 17.83 -9.82 0.01
CA ARG A 451 16.77 -8.84 -0.24
C ARG A 451 17.31 -7.46 -0.61
N LEU A 452 18.38 -7.00 0.05
CA LEU A 452 19.00 -5.71 -0.30
C LEU A 452 19.51 -5.70 -1.74
N VAL A 453 20.17 -6.78 -2.19
CA VAL A 453 20.62 -6.91 -3.58
C VAL A 453 19.42 -6.97 -4.55
N LEU A 454 18.35 -7.67 -4.17
CA LEU A 454 17.12 -7.75 -4.96
C LEU A 454 16.44 -6.38 -5.13
N PHE A 455 16.28 -5.62 -4.04
CA PHE A 455 15.69 -4.28 -4.08
C PHE A 455 16.55 -3.33 -4.91
N LEU A 456 17.88 -3.37 -4.75
CA LEU A 456 18.77 -2.56 -5.57
C LEU A 456 18.65 -2.89 -7.06
N ASN A 457 18.53 -4.18 -7.42
CA ASN A 457 18.37 -4.58 -8.82
C ASN A 457 17.09 -4.02 -9.45
N ARG A 458 16.01 -3.96 -8.65
CA ARG A 458 14.70 -3.43 -9.05
C ARG A 458 14.60 -1.91 -8.99
N GLU A 459 15.60 -1.23 -8.44
CA GLU A 459 15.55 0.20 -8.06
C GLU A 459 14.38 0.51 -7.11
N ASP A 460 14.05 -0.47 -6.28
CA ASP A 460 12.97 -0.41 -5.29
C ASP A 460 13.51 0.14 -3.96
N ASP A 461 12.68 0.89 -3.22
CA ASP A 461 13.01 1.47 -1.93
C ASP A 461 11.89 1.18 -0.91
N PRO A 462 12.03 0.12 -0.09
CA PRO A 462 11.01 -0.26 0.90
C PRO A 462 10.77 0.80 1.98
N ALA A 463 11.68 1.74 2.21
CA ALA A 463 11.46 2.84 3.15
C ALA A 463 10.68 4.00 2.52
N ARG A 464 10.54 4.02 1.19
CA ARG A 464 9.84 5.06 0.43
C ARG A 464 8.36 4.75 0.28
N VAL A 465 7.65 4.68 1.40
CA VAL A 465 6.23 4.30 1.41
C VAL A 465 5.34 5.48 0.98
N LEU A 466 5.59 6.68 1.52
CA LEU A 466 4.77 7.88 1.28
C LEU A 466 4.91 8.44 -0.15
N THR A 467 3.82 8.97 -0.70
CA THR A 467 3.83 9.62 -2.04
C THR A 467 4.52 11.00 -2.05
N HIS A 468 4.62 11.66 -0.91
CA HIS A 468 5.30 12.96 -0.74
C HIS A 468 6.71 12.97 -1.31
N GLU A 469 7.18 14.03 -1.95
CA GLU A 469 8.60 14.15 -2.34
C GLU A 469 9.50 14.36 -1.11
N LEU A 470 10.37 13.39 -0.83
CA LEU A 470 11.33 13.45 0.27
C LEU A 470 12.74 13.75 -0.25
N ASN A 471 13.46 14.63 0.43
CA ASN A 471 14.85 14.94 0.11
C ASN A 471 15.82 14.01 0.88
N VAL A 472 15.60 12.70 0.77
CA VAL A 472 16.44 11.66 1.36
C VAL A 472 17.06 10.79 0.27
N PRO A 473 18.27 10.22 0.48
CA PRO A 473 18.82 9.24 -0.45
C PRO A 473 17.97 7.97 -0.46
N ASN A 474 18.10 7.17 -1.52
CA ASN A 474 17.52 5.83 -1.56
C ASN A 474 18.08 5.00 -0.38
N SER A 475 17.18 4.43 0.43
CA SER A 475 17.54 3.82 1.72
C SER A 475 18.39 2.55 1.54
N VAL A 476 18.07 1.74 0.52
CA VAL A 476 18.79 0.51 0.16
C VAL A 476 20.20 0.86 -0.30
N LEU A 477 20.34 1.83 -1.19
CA LEU A 477 21.63 2.25 -1.70
C LEU A 477 22.49 2.90 -0.60
N LYS A 478 21.86 3.69 0.30
CA LYS A 478 22.54 4.27 1.47
C LYS A 478 23.10 3.18 2.37
N ILE A 479 22.27 2.22 2.82
CA ILE A 479 22.73 1.17 3.74
C ILE A 479 23.79 0.27 3.09
N LEU A 480 23.68 -0.02 1.78
CA LEU A 480 24.69 -0.81 1.07
C LEU A 480 26.03 -0.08 1.03
N VAL A 481 26.04 1.23 0.73
CA VAL A 481 27.27 2.03 0.79
C VAL A 481 27.94 1.91 2.15
N GLU A 482 27.16 2.00 3.22
CA GLU A 482 27.64 1.95 4.61
C GLU A 482 28.11 0.54 5.01
N LEU A 483 27.37 -0.51 4.64
CA LEU A 483 27.73 -1.90 4.92
C LEU A 483 29.03 -2.32 4.24
N PHE A 484 29.27 -1.86 3.01
CA PHE A 484 30.55 -2.12 2.32
C PHE A 484 31.67 -1.17 2.78
N GLY A 485 31.37 -0.16 3.61
CA GLY A 485 32.36 0.75 4.20
C GLY A 485 33.25 0.10 5.27
N ASP A 486 32.78 -0.95 5.93
CA ASP A 486 33.52 -1.75 6.91
C ASP A 486 33.67 -3.20 6.43
N PRO A 487 34.90 -3.75 6.31
CA PRO A 487 35.10 -5.15 5.92
C PRO A 487 34.32 -6.15 6.79
N ALA A 488 34.10 -5.86 8.07
CA ALA A 488 33.37 -6.77 8.96
C ALA A 488 31.89 -6.91 8.57
N THR A 489 31.25 -5.83 8.10
CA THR A 489 29.86 -5.86 7.61
C THR A 489 29.77 -6.30 6.15
N ALA A 490 30.83 -6.10 5.35
CA ALA A 490 30.89 -6.60 3.98
C ALA A 490 30.88 -8.15 3.91
N GLU A 491 31.38 -8.83 4.96
CA GLU A 491 31.36 -10.30 5.08
C GLU A 491 29.95 -10.91 5.16
N LEU A 492 28.91 -10.10 5.37
CA LEU A 492 27.51 -10.55 5.31
C LEU A 492 27.08 -10.98 3.90
N PHE A 493 27.78 -10.51 2.86
CA PHE A 493 27.50 -10.81 1.47
C PHE A 493 28.41 -11.94 0.98
N TYR A 494 27.84 -13.00 0.41
CA TYR A 494 28.63 -14.05 -0.20
C TYR A 494 29.27 -13.55 -1.51
N THR A 495 30.30 -14.25 -1.99
CA THR A 495 31.00 -13.90 -3.24
C THR A 495 30.06 -13.81 -4.44
N ASN A 496 29.03 -14.65 -4.50
CA ASN A 496 27.98 -14.60 -5.53
C ASN A 496 27.14 -13.33 -5.42
N ASP A 497 26.74 -12.93 -4.20
CA ASP A 497 25.95 -11.72 -3.97
C ASP A 497 26.75 -10.48 -4.35
N VAL A 498 28.04 -10.42 -3.98
CA VAL A 498 28.97 -9.36 -4.40
C VAL A 498 29.10 -9.33 -5.92
N SER A 499 29.11 -10.49 -6.57
CA SER A 499 29.22 -10.56 -8.02
C SER A 499 28.01 -9.95 -8.72
N VAL A 500 26.81 -10.34 -8.29
CA VAL A 500 25.53 -9.77 -8.76
C VAL A 500 25.45 -8.29 -8.45
N LEU A 501 25.89 -7.86 -7.27
CA LEU A 501 25.91 -6.47 -6.87
C LEU A 501 26.77 -5.62 -7.82
N VAL A 502 27.96 -6.11 -8.20
CA VAL A 502 28.82 -5.41 -9.16
C VAL A 502 28.21 -5.35 -10.56
N ASP A 503 27.52 -6.40 -11.01
CA ASP A 503 26.78 -6.37 -12.28
C ASP A 503 25.70 -5.27 -12.27
N ILE A 504 24.97 -5.14 -11.16
CA ILE A 504 23.96 -4.08 -10.99
C ILE A 504 24.65 -2.70 -11.00
N ILE A 505 25.73 -2.51 -10.25
CA ILE A 505 26.42 -1.22 -10.19
C ILE A 505 26.98 -0.81 -11.56
N ALA A 506 27.61 -1.74 -12.29
CA ALA A 506 28.16 -1.48 -13.61
C ALA A 506 27.07 -1.10 -14.63
N ARG A 507 25.93 -1.80 -14.60
CA ARG A 507 24.74 -1.47 -15.40
C ARG A 507 24.23 -0.07 -15.06
N GLN A 508 24.00 0.23 -13.79
CA GLN A 508 23.47 1.51 -13.34
C GLN A 508 24.40 2.67 -13.69
N LEU A 509 25.72 2.53 -13.46
CA LEU A 509 26.67 3.58 -13.83
C LEU A 509 26.78 3.81 -15.34
N SER A 510 26.47 2.81 -16.16
CA SER A 510 26.43 2.93 -17.63
C SER A 510 25.13 3.58 -18.12
N ASP A 511 24.00 3.27 -17.49
CA ASP A 511 22.67 3.74 -17.89
C ASP A 511 22.38 5.18 -17.40
N LEU A 512 22.87 5.55 -16.22
CA LEU A 512 22.61 6.86 -15.61
C LEU A 512 23.42 7.98 -16.25
N GLN A 513 22.78 9.12 -16.52
CA GLN A 513 23.46 10.31 -17.04
C GLN A 513 24.33 11.00 -15.99
N LEU A 514 25.46 11.58 -16.41
CA LEU A 514 26.34 12.37 -15.54
C LEU A 514 25.53 13.50 -14.85
N GLY A 515 25.66 13.64 -13.53
CA GLY A 515 24.88 14.60 -12.74
C GLY A 515 23.60 14.05 -12.10
N ASP A 516 23.19 12.81 -12.39
CA ASP A 516 22.10 12.16 -11.66
C ASP A 516 22.45 12.03 -10.16
N LYS A 517 21.49 12.35 -9.28
CA LYS A 517 21.65 12.37 -7.82
C LYS A 517 22.07 11.01 -7.24
N ARG A 518 21.80 9.90 -7.93
CA ARG A 518 22.11 8.53 -7.49
C ARG A 518 23.54 8.11 -7.80
N ARG A 519 24.15 8.65 -8.87
CA ARG A 519 25.49 8.26 -9.33
C ARG A 519 26.58 8.37 -8.25
N PRO A 520 26.65 9.43 -7.43
CA PRO A 520 27.64 9.51 -6.36
C PRO A 520 27.58 8.33 -5.38
N LEU A 521 26.38 7.83 -5.08
CA LEU A 521 26.22 6.69 -4.18
C LEU A 521 26.66 5.38 -4.84
N TYR A 522 26.34 5.15 -6.11
CA TYR A 522 26.85 3.99 -6.85
C TYR A 522 28.38 4.01 -6.99
N LEU A 523 28.97 5.17 -7.24
CA LEU A 523 30.42 5.35 -7.29
C LEU A 523 31.08 5.07 -5.94
N ARG A 524 30.48 5.56 -4.85
CA ARG A 524 30.95 5.27 -3.49
C ARG A 524 30.81 3.79 -3.15
N LEU A 525 29.70 3.16 -3.56
CA LEU A 525 29.44 1.74 -3.34
C LEU A 525 30.49 0.86 -4.04
N VAL A 526 30.78 1.09 -5.33
CA VAL A 526 31.82 0.30 -6.01
C VAL A 526 33.19 0.53 -5.39
N GLY A 527 33.53 1.75 -4.99
CA GLY A 527 34.78 2.04 -4.29
C GLY A 527 34.90 1.24 -2.99
N ASN A 528 33.82 1.17 -2.21
CA ASN A 528 33.75 0.41 -0.97
C ASN A 528 33.82 -1.11 -1.22
N VAL A 529 33.11 -1.63 -2.22
CA VAL A 529 33.17 -3.06 -2.61
C VAL A 529 34.59 -3.47 -2.96
N VAL A 530 35.30 -2.69 -3.78
CA VAL A 530 36.67 -3.01 -4.20
C VAL A 530 37.66 -2.96 -3.03
N LYS A 531 37.45 -2.06 -2.07
CA LYS A 531 38.31 -1.92 -0.88
C LYS A 531 38.06 -3.00 0.18
N SER A 532 36.81 -3.38 0.37
CA SER A 532 36.37 -4.18 1.53
C SER A 532 36.11 -5.65 1.21
N THR A 533 36.15 -6.06 -0.07
CA THR A 533 35.89 -7.45 -0.49
C THR A 533 37.03 -8.03 -1.32
N ALA A 534 37.07 -9.37 -1.43
CA ALA A 534 37.99 -10.10 -2.31
C ALA A 534 37.48 -10.16 -3.76
N TYR A 535 36.97 -9.05 -4.28
CA TYR A 535 36.43 -8.97 -5.63
C TYR A 535 37.55 -9.17 -6.69
N GLU A 536 37.29 -10.03 -7.69
CA GLU A 536 38.32 -10.55 -8.60
C GLU A 536 38.42 -9.81 -9.95
N GLY A 537 37.59 -8.81 -10.24
CA GLY A 537 37.68 -8.03 -11.49
C GLY A 537 36.61 -8.30 -12.56
N HIS A 538 35.52 -9.01 -12.28
CA HIS A 538 34.46 -9.19 -13.29
C HIS A 538 33.71 -7.87 -13.54
N LYS A 539 33.46 -7.47 -14.81
CA LYS A 539 32.97 -6.13 -15.20
C LYS A 539 33.98 -4.98 -15.10
N HIS A 540 35.26 -5.29 -14.88
CA HIS A 540 36.32 -4.28 -14.83
C HIS A 540 36.34 -3.31 -16.00
N GLN A 541 36.17 -3.80 -17.24
CA GLN A 541 36.19 -2.95 -18.43
C GLN A 541 35.02 -1.96 -18.47
N GLU A 542 33.82 -2.37 -18.07
CA GLU A 542 32.62 -1.51 -18.03
C GLU A 542 32.80 -0.40 -16.98
N LEU A 543 33.25 -0.78 -15.78
CA LEU A 543 33.55 0.15 -14.69
C LEU A 543 34.68 1.12 -15.05
N SER A 544 35.76 0.63 -15.67
CA SER A 544 36.88 1.46 -16.13
C SER A 544 36.45 2.50 -17.17
N ARG A 545 35.58 2.12 -18.12
CA ARG A 545 34.99 3.08 -19.08
C ARG A 545 34.16 4.14 -18.36
N CYS A 546 33.35 3.75 -17.36
CA CYS A 546 32.57 4.70 -16.56
C CYS A 546 33.48 5.68 -15.81
N PHE A 547 34.54 5.19 -15.17
CA PHE A 547 35.50 6.04 -14.46
C PHE A 547 36.26 6.97 -15.40
N GLN A 548 36.71 6.49 -16.56
CA GLN A 548 37.35 7.32 -17.58
C GLN A 548 36.40 8.39 -18.14
N ALA A 549 35.13 8.07 -18.34
CA ALA A 549 34.11 9.04 -18.78
C ALA A 549 33.93 10.17 -17.75
N VAL A 550 33.98 9.84 -16.45
CA VAL A 550 33.94 10.81 -15.35
C VAL A 550 35.21 11.67 -15.34
N LEU A 551 36.40 11.08 -15.47
CA LEU A 551 37.67 11.81 -15.42
C LEU A 551 37.94 12.68 -16.66
N SER A 552 37.42 12.30 -17.82
CA SER A 552 37.64 13.01 -19.09
C SER A 552 36.64 14.14 -19.35
N SER A 553 35.53 14.20 -18.61
CA SER A 553 34.49 15.19 -18.84
C SER A 553 34.72 16.45 -18.01
N GLU A 554 34.74 17.61 -18.68
CA GLU A 554 34.95 18.93 -18.06
C GLU A 554 33.71 19.42 -17.27
N THR A 555 32.54 18.80 -17.48
CA THR A 555 31.24 19.25 -16.93
C THR A 555 30.72 18.37 -15.78
N VAL A 556 31.54 17.49 -15.22
CA VAL A 556 31.12 16.56 -14.16
C VAL A 556 30.98 17.27 -12.81
N PRO A 557 29.97 16.93 -11.99
CA PRO A 557 29.90 17.40 -10.61
C PRO A 557 31.18 17.04 -9.84
N ALA A 558 31.74 18.02 -9.11
CA ALA A 558 32.98 17.84 -8.35
C ALA A 558 32.96 16.61 -7.43
N LYS A 559 31.79 16.26 -6.87
CA LYS A 559 31.61 15.07 -6.03
C LYS A 559 31.92 13.76 -6.76
N GLU A 560 31.43 13.58 -7.99
CA GLU A 560 31.71 12.35 -8.77
C GLU A 560 33.20 12.26 -9.11
N ALA A 561 33.81 13.37 -9.54
CA ALA A 561 35.24 13.42 -9.84
C ALA A 561 36.11 13.06 -8.62
N THR A 562 35.79 13.60 -7.44
CA THR A 562 36.51 13.27 -6.20
C THR A 562 36.39 11.81 -5.80
N LEU A 563 35.22 11.19 -6.02
CA LEU A 563 35.00 9.78 -5.69
C LEU A 563 35.79 8.87 -6.63
N VAL A 564 35.79 9.16 -7.93
CA VAL A 564 36.56 8.37 -8.91
C VAL A 564 38.05 8.52 -8.68
N GLU A 565 38.52 9.72 -8.30
CA GLU A 565 39.92 9.94 -7.92
C GLU A 565 40.32 9.16 -6.66
N ASP A 566 39.46 9.09 -5.64
CA ASP A 566 39.73 8.26 -4.45
C ASP A 566 39.83 6.77 -4.81
N VAL A 567 38.97 6.27 -5.70
CA VAL A 567 39.05 4.90 -6.22
C VAL A 567 40.36 4.70 -6.99
N ARG A 568 40.77 5.67 -7.82
CA ARG A 568 42.04 5.62 -8.56
C ARG A 568 43.25 5.57 -7.66
N LEU A 569 43.28 6.35 -6.59
CA LEU A 569 44.38 6.37 -5.63
C LEU A 569 44.45 5.08 -4.82
N SER A 570 43.29 4.54 -4.44
CA SER A 570 43.20 3.33 -3.61
C SER A 570 43.46 2.06 -4.41
N CYS A 571 43.08 2.04 -5.69
CA CYS A 571 43.16 0.87 -6.56
C CYS A 571 43.72 1.26 -7.95
N PRO A 572 44.98 1.73 -8.03
CA PRO A 572 45.57 2.23 -9.28
C PRO A 572 45.61 1.18 -10.38
N GLN A 573 45.68 -0.10 -10.03
CA GLN A 573 45.65 -1.23 -10.97
C GLN A 573 44.37 -1.27 -11.83
N TRP A 574 43.32 -0.53 -11.47
CA TRP A 574 42.10 -0.40 -12.25
C TRP A 574 42.10 0.68 -13.32
N PHE A 575 43.12 1.53 -13.31
CA PHE A 575 43.24 2.65 -14.23
C PHE A 575 44.44 2.47 -15.17
N LEU A 576 45.18 1.37 -15.01
CA LEU A 576 46.22 0.96 -15.92
C LEU A 576 45.56 0.21 -17.07
N SER A 577 45.52 0.83 -18.24
CA SER A 577 45.22 0.14 -19.48
C SER A 577 46.33 -0.85 -19.79
N ASP A 578 45.97 -2.12 -20.03
CA ASP A 578 46.85 -3.10 -20.69
C ASP A 578 47.31 -2.62 -22.07
#